data_AF-A0A943IND9-F1
#
_entry.id   AF-A0A943IND9-F1
#
_cell.length_a   1.000
_cell.length_b   1.000
_cell.length_c   1.000
_cell.angle_alpha   90.00
_cell.angle_beta   90.00
_cell.angle_gamma   90.00
#
_symmetry.space_group_name_H-M   'P 1'
#
loop_
_entity.id
_entity.type
_entity.pdbx_description
1 polymer ?
#
loop_
_entity_poly.entity_id
_entity_poly.type
_entity_poly.pdbx_seq_one_letter_code
_entity_poly.pdbx_strand_id
1 'polypeptide(L)'
;MTGLNPQVMGTEMPHGFAGSYARQPDMIVNTRPAGGVIPFGMALTYDENKNVVVFGTASTNNFIGVAGKEIKTALTYLDQNVGEYAAGEPASVFQRGSINVRCQRSVPSLGGAVYVRTAVNDTYPGCVVGGFEAEADSGKTQLLGNCQWGGSADADGVAELVILTRANV
;
A
#
# COMPACT_ATOMS: atom_id res chain seq x y z
N MET A 1 -48.96 6.98 21.86
CA MET A 1 -48.80 6.92 20.41
C MET A 1 -47.31 6.79 20.12
N THR A 2 -46.86 5.58 19.81
CA THR A 2 -45.52 5.34 19.25
C THR A 2 -45.58 3.99 18.54
N GLY A 3 -46.13 3.99 17.33
CA GLY A 3 -46.15 2.84 16.46
C GLY A 3 -44.79 2.66 15.80
N LEU A 4 -44.29 1.42 15.78
CA LEU A 4 -43.18 1.01 14.93
C LEU A 4 -43.56 1.32 13.48
N ASN A 5 -42.77 2.16 12.80
CA ASN A 5 -42.88 2.40 11.35
C ASN A 5 -41.90 1.47 10.63
N PRO A 6 -42.35 0.36 10.04
CA PRO A 6 -41.50 -0.43 9.16
C PRO A 6 -41.46 0.27 7.81
N GLN A 7 -40.33 0.90 7.47
CA GLN A 7 -40.08 1.24 6.08
C GLN A 7 -39.51 0.03 5.36
N VAL A 8 -40.26 -0.32 4.31
CA VAL A 8 -40.14 -1.44 3.38
C VAL A 8 -38.80 -1.37 2.65
N MET A 9 -38.01 -2.44 2.72
CA MET A 9 -36.86 -2.60 1.81
C MET A 9 -37.39 -2.91 0.40
N GLY A 10 -36.98 -2.12 -0.59
CA GLY A 10 -36.93 -2.59 -1.98
C GLY A 10 -37.81 -1.90 -3.01
N THR A 11 -38.48 -0.77 -2.74
CA THR A 11 -39.28 -0.06 -3.76
C THR A 11 -38.82 1.35 -4.12
N GLU A 12 -38.11 2.08 -3.24
CA GLU A 12 -37.45 3.35 -3.61
C GLU A 12 -36.04 3.41 -3.02
N MET A 13 -35.06 3.86 -3.82
CA MET A 13 -33.67 4.09 -3.39
C MET A 13 -33.40 5.59 -3.17
N PRO A 14 -33.61 6.13 -1.96
CA PRO A 14 -33.15 7.47 -1.62
C PRO A 14 -31.62 7.51 -1.49
N HIS A 15 -31.00 8.59 -1.98
CA HIS A 15 -29.55 8.80 -2.10
C HIS A 15 -28.75 8.95 -0.76
N GLY A 16 -29.24 8.39 0.34
CA GLY A 16 -28.55 8.44 1.64
C GLY A 16 -28.45 9.84 2.26
N PHE A 17 -27.65 9.98 3.33
CA PHE A 17 -27.45 11.25 4.06
C PHE A 17 -26.24 12.03 3.54
N ALA A 18 -26.29 13.36 3.53
CA ALA A 18 -25.12 14.21 3.27
C ALA A 18 -23.97 13.84 4.23
N GLY A 19 -22.81 13.47 3.67
CA GLY A 19 -21.68 12.92 4.44
C GLY A 19 -21.57 11.38 4.45
N SER A 20 -22.48 10.67 3.79
CA SER A 20 -22.35 9.21 3.58
C SER A 20 -21.44 8.90 2.40
N TYR A 21 -20.60 7.87 2.51
CA TYR A 21 -19.73 7.42 1.42
C TYR A 21 -20.57 6.78 0.29
N ALA A 22 -20.38 7.21 -0.97
CA ALA A 22 -21.20 6.79 -2.11
C ALA A 22 -20.74 5.48 -2.79
N ARG A 23 -19.49 5.05 -2.57
CA ARG A 23 -18.88 3.82 -3.08
C ARG A 23 -17.73 3.39 -2.16
N GLN A 24 -17.39 2.10 -2.24
CA GLN A 24 -16.10 1.53 -1.84
C GLN A 24 -14.97 2.25 -2.61
N PRO A 25 -13.95 2.79 -1.94
CA PRO A 25 -13.06 3.75 -2.56
C PRO A 25 -12.19 3.11 -3.64
N ASP A 26 -12.19 3.77 -4.80
CA ASP A 26 -11.36 3.59 -6.01
C ASP A 26 -10.06 2.79 -5.79
N MET A 27 -10.12 1.48 -6.05
CA MET A 27 -8.99 0.56 -5.88
C MET A 27 -8.77 -0.20 -7.19
N ILE A 28 -7.53 -0.16 -7.69
CA ILE A 28 -7.09 -0.97 -8.83
C ILE A 28 -6.00 -1.91 -8.35
N VAL A 29 -6.34 -3.19 -8.21
CA VAL A 29 -5.38 -4.26 -7.90
C VAL A 29 -5.23 -5.13 -9.13
N ASN A 30 -3.98 -5.33 -9.57
CA ASN A 30 -3.65 -6.24 -10.65
C ASN A 30 -2.85 -7.42 -10.13
N THR A 31 -3.21 -8.63 -10.56
CA THR A 31 -2.44 -9.83 -10.25
C THR A 31 -1.29 -10.00 -11.23
N ARG A 32 -0.08 -10.25 -10.71
CA ARG A 32 1.13 -10.49 -11.51
C ARG A 32 2.00 -11.58 -10.83
N PRO A 33 2.83 -12.32 -11.58
CA PRO A 33 3.71 -13.32 -10.99
C PRO A 33 4.79 -12.67 -10.10
N ALA A 34 5.02 -13.21 -8.90
CA ALA A 34 6.11 -12.79 -8.03
C ALA A 34 7.45 -13.35 -8.53
N GLY A 35 8.43 -12.49 -8.81
CA GLY A 35 9.78 -12.86 -9.22
C GLY A 35 10.67 -13.32 -8.05
N GLY A 36 10.18 -13.25 -6.83
CA GLY A 36 10.90 -13.60 -5.60
C GLY A 36 10.00 -13.53 -4.38
N VAL A 37 10.60 -13.54 -3.18
CA VAL A 37 9.87 -13.33 -1.93
C VAL A 37 9.49 -11.86 -1.79
N ILE A 38 8.22 -11.56 -1.50
CA ILE A 38 7.69 -10.20 -1.42
C ILE A 38 6.86 -10.03 -0.15
N PRO A 39 7.37 -9.31 0.86
CA PRO A 39 6.59 -8.94 2.03
C PRO A 39 5.41 -8.02 1.66
N PHE A 40 4.28 -8.17 2.35
CA PHE A 40 3.12 -7.28 2.14
C PHE A 40 3.44 -5.84 2.57
N GLY A 41 2.78 -4.88 1.91
CA GLY A 41 2.96 -3.46 2.18
C GLY A 41 4.28 -2.88 1.66
N MET A 42 5.08 -3.65 0.92
CA MET A 42 6.31 -3.16 0.29
C MET A 42 6.04 -2.48 -1.05
N ALA A 43 6.90 -1.52 -1.43
CA ALA A 43 6.91 -0.94 -2.76
C ALA A 43 7.34 -1.97 -3.80
N LEU A 44 6.74 -1.93 -4.98
CA LEU A 44 6.97 -2.90 -6.05
C LEU A 44 7.52 -2.26 -7.32
N THR A 45 8.23 -3.07 -8.10
CA THR A 45 8.69 -2.77 -9.46
C THR A 45 8.67 -4.02 -10.34
N TYR A 46 8.97 -3.89 -11.63
CA TYR A 46 9.12 -5.02 -12.55
C TYR A 46 10.59 -5.41 -12.73
N ASP A 47 10.86 -6.70 -12.78
CA ASP A 47 12.14 -7.24 -13.27
C ASP A 47 12.19 -7.23 -14.81
N GLU A 48 13.31 -7.68 -15.38
CA GLU A 48 13.52 -7.77 -16.83
C GLU A 48 12.54 -8.74 -17.52
N ASN A 49 12.02 -9.72 -16.78
CA ASN A 49 11.06 -10.71 -17.24
C ASN A 49 9.59 -10.28 -17.01
N LYS A 50 9.36 -9.05 -16.54
CA LYS A 50 8.04 -8.49 -16.17
C LYS A 50 7.36 -9.21 -15.00
N ASN A 51 8.10 -9.93 -14.18
CA ASN A 51 7.64 -10.36 -12.87
C ASN A 51 7.72 -9.20 -11.88
N VAL A 52 6.90 -9.26 -10.84
CA VAL A 52 6.88 -8.27 -9.79
C VAL A 52 7.92 -8.61 -8.74
N VAL A 53 8.72 -7.63 -8.34
CA VAL A 53 9.75 -7.77 -7.30
C VAL A 53 9.74 -6.55 -6.36
N VAL A 54 10.37 -6.68 -5.20
CA VAL A 54 10.51 -5.58 -4.24
C VAL A 54 11.32 -4.45 -4.87
N PHE A 55 10.83 -3.22 -4.71
CA PHE A 55 11.50 -2.02 -5.20
C PHE A 55 12.94 -1.92 -4.64
N GLY A 56 13.89 -1.54 -5.49
CA GLY A 56 15.32 -1.47 -5.14
C GLY A 56 16.10 -2.74 -5.46
N THR A 57 15.42 -3.84 -5.84
CA THR A 57 16.08 -5.10 -6.22
C THR A 57 16.23 -5.29 -7.74
N ALA A 58 15.52 -4.52 -8.55
CA ALA A 58 15.60 -4.56 -10.01
C ALA A 58 16.66 -3.58 -10.56
N SER A 59 17.09 -3.80 -11.80
CA SER A 59 18.02 -2.93 -12.54
C SER A 59 17.45 -1.54 -12.80
N THR A 60 16.13 -1.44 -12.99
CA THR A 60 15.38 -0.17 -13.08
C THR A 60 14.24 -0.17 -12.06
N ASN A 61 14.17 0.87 -11.23
CA ASN A 61 13.19 0.95 -10.14
C ASN A 61 12.05 1.93 -10.48
N ASN A 62 11.12 1.44 -11.30
CA ASN A 62 9.88 2.16 -11.60
C ASN A 62 8.79 1.72 -10.64
N PHE A 63 8.17 2.67 -9.92
CA PHE A 63 7.12 2.34 -8.95
C PHE A 63 5.85 1.91 -9.69
N ILE A 64 5.36 0.70 -9.40
CA ILE A 64 4.17 0.12 -10.06
C ILE A 64 2.98 -0.09 -9.10
N GLY A 65 3.21 0.06 -7.80
CA GLY A 65 2.22 -0.16 -6.76
C GLY A 65 2.81 -0.74 -5.47
N VAL A 66 1.91 -1.12 -4.57
CA VAL A 66 2.22 -1.71 -3.25
C VAL A 66 1.74 -3.16 -3.21
N ALA A 67 2.49 -4.04 -2.54
CA ALA A 67 2.07 -5.42 -2.32
C ALA A 67 0.83 -5.48 -1.41
N GLY A 68 -0.32 -5.86 -1.97
CA GLY A 68 -1.58 -5.97 -1.23
C GLY A 68 -1.70 -7.28 -0.43
N LYS A 69 -2.66 -7.33 0.50
CA LYS A 69 -3.06 -8.54 1.23
C LYS A 69 -4.54 -8.78 0.97
N GLU A 70 -4.90 -9.62 0.00
CA GLU A 70 -6.32 -9.83 -0.36
C GLU A 70 -7.00 -10.87 0.55
N ILE A 71 -6.48 -12.10 0.69
CA ILE A 71 -6.66 -12.98 1.87
C ILE A 71 -5.47 -13.96 1.86
N LYS A 72 -4.54 -13.80 2.78
CA LYS A 72 -3.48 -14.79 3.06
C LYS A 72 -3.31 -14.92 4.57
N THR A 73 -3.46 -16.15 5.06
CA THR A 73 -3.13 -16.54 6.44
C THR A 73 -1.62 -16.53 6.61
N ALA A 74 -1.12 -16.04 7.75
CA ALA A 74 0.29 -16.15 8.06
C ALA A 74 0.72 -17.62 8.04
N LEU A 75 1.82 -17.93 7.35
CA LEU A 75 2.38 -19.28 7.32
C LEU A 75 3.07 -19.64 8.64
N THR A 76 3.36 -18.63 9.46
CA THR A 76 4.05 -18.72 10.75
C THR A 76 3.10 -18.36 11.88
N TYR A 77 2.86 -19.32 12.77
CA TYR A 77 1.93 -19.17 13.90
C TYR A 77 2.29 -18.04 14.87
N LEU A 78 3.60 -17.76 15.04
CA LEU A 78 4.10 -16.76 15.99
C LEU A 78 3.99 -15.32 15.49
N ASP A 79 3.89 -15.09 14.16
CA ASP A 79 3.88 -13.75 13.56
C ASP A 79 2.72 -13.60 12.57
N GLN A 80 1.50 -13.47 13.10
CA GLN A 80 0.29 -13.38 12.29
C GLN A 80 0.11 -12.04 11.54
N ASN A 81 0.88 -11.02 11.93
CA ASN A 81 0.87 -9.69 11.33
C ASN A 81 1.86 -9.55 10.16
N VAL A 82 2.76 -10.51 9.98
CA VAL A 82 3.77 -10.52 8.90
C VAL A 82 3.37 -11.56 7.87
N GLY A 83 3.29 -11.16 6.60
CA GLY A 83 2.97 -12.07 5.51
C GLY A 83 3.66 -11.67 4.21
N GLU A 84 3.88 -12.66 3.35
CA GLU A 84 4.63 -12.50 2.12
C GLU A 84 4.05 -13.35 0.97
N TYR A 85 4.43 -12.99 -0.25
CA TYR A 85 4.35 -13.85 -1.42
C TYR A 85 5.65 -14.63 -1.55
N ALA A 86 5.55 -15.94 -1.78
CA ALA A 86 6.67 -16.76 -2.21
C ALA A 86 6.91 -16.56 -3.72
N ALA A 87 8.12 -16.92 -4.18
CA ALA A 87 8.45 -16.86 -5.59
C ALA A 87 7.48 -17.70 -6.44
N GLY A 88 7.01 -17.14 -7.56
CA GLY A 88 6.06 -17.76 -8.47
C GLY A 88 4.58 -17.65 -8.05
N GLU A 89 4.28 -17.14 -6.85
CA GLU A 89 2.89 -16.93 -6.44
C GLU A 89 2.24 -15.73 -7.15
N PRO A 90 0.92 -15.75 -7.35
CA PRO A 90 0.19 -14.60 -7.85
C PRO A 90 0.21 -13.48 -6.79
N ALA A 91 0.94 -12.41 -7.08
CA ALA A 91 1.04 -11.22 -6.24
C ALA A 91 0.00 -10.17 -6.63
N SER A 92 -0.69 -9.62 -5.63
CA SER A 92 -1.66 -8.53 -5.79
C SER A 92 -0.93 -7.18 -5.73
N VAL A 93 -0.93 -6.46 -6.85
CA VAL A 93 -0.28 -5.13 -6.97
C VAL A 93 -1.33 -4.05 -6.85
N PHE A 94 -1.32 -3.32 -5.74
CA PHE A 94 -2.21 -2.20 -5.48
C PHE A 94 -1.69 -0.94 -6.20
N GLN A 95 -2.39 -0.50 -7.24
CA GLN A 95 -1.89 0.52 -8.19
C GLN A 95 -2.56 1.89 -8.07
N ARG A 96 -3.66 1.99 -7.32
CA ARG A 96 -4.42 3.23 -7.12
C ARG A 96 -5.34 3.10 -5.92
N GLY A 97 -5.51 4.19 -5.18
CA GLY A 97 -6.36 4.25 -3.98
C GLY A 97 -5.54 4.32 -2.70
N SER A 98 -6.19 4.06 -1.57
CA SER A 98 -5.58 4.08 -0.25
C SER A 98 -5.14 2.68 0.20
N ILE A 99 -3.90 2.55 0.67
CA ILE A 99 -3.37 1.33 1.27
C ILE A 99 -2.56 1.64 2.52
N ASN A 100 -2.71 0.81 3.56
CA ASN A 100 -1.92 0.94 4.79
C ASN A 100 -0.52 0.35 4.59
N VAL A 101 0.49 1.14 4.91
CA VAL A 101 1.91 0.74 4.86
C VAL A 101 2.62 1.24 6.10
N ARG A 102 3.74 0.59 6.46
CA ARG A 102 4.58 1.04 7.56
C ARG A 102 5.45 2.22 7.12
N CYS A 103 5.39 3.33 7.85
CA CYS A 103 6.36 4.41 7.72
C CYS A 103 7.59 4.07 8.58
N GLN A 104 8.75 3.89 7.94
CA GLN A 104 9.98 3.44 8.61
C GLN A 104 10.82 4.60 9.15
N ARG A 105 10.62 5.82 8.63
CA ARG A 105 11.35 7.01 9.02
C ARG A 105 10.49 8.27 8.96
N SER A 106 10.67 9.11 9.98
CA SER A 106 9.98 10.38 10.16
C SER A 106 8.47 10.22 10.28
N VAL A 107 7.76 11.34 10.46
CA VAL A 107 6.33 11.35 10.80
C VAL A 107 5.52 11.66 9.53
N PRO A 108 4.68 10.74 9.04
CA PRO A 108 3.80 11.02 7.91
C PRO A 108 2.70 12.01 8.32
N SER A 109 2.24 12.82 7.37
CA SER A 109 1.19 13.82 7.57
C SER A 109 0.26 13.84 6.37
N LEU A 110 -1.00 14.27 6.57
CA LEU A 110 -1.97 14.39 5.46
C LEU A 110 -1.40 15.24 4.30
N GLY A 111 -1.40 14.68 3.10
CA GLY A 111 -0.84 15.30 1.89
C GLY A 111 0.70 15.32 1.82
N GLY A 112 1.38 14.68 2.77
CA GLY A 112 2.84 14.64 2.85
C GLY A 112 3.48 13.82 1.73
N ALA A 113 4.72 14.16 1.38
CA ALA A 113 5.49 13.45 0.37
C ALA A 113 5.85 12.02 0.84
N VAL A 114 5.81 11.07 -0.10
CA VAL A 114 6.18 9.67 0.14
C VAL A 114 7.50 9.38 -0.55
N TYR A 115 8.43 8.78 0.20
CA TYR A 115 9.71 8.32 -0.30
C TYR A 115 9.81 6.80 -0.17
N VAL A 116 10.50 6.17 -1.12
CA VAL A 116 10.85 4.74 -1.04
C VAL A 116 12.37 4.59 -0.89
N ARG A 117 12.81 3.75 0.03
CA ARG A 117 14.24 3.46 0.22
C ARG A 117 14.81 2.67 -0.96
N THR A 118 15.89 3.16 -1.53
CA THR A 118 16.63 2.52 -2.63
C THR A 118 17.94 1.89 -2.19
N ALA A 119 18.49 2.28 -1.03
CA ALA A 119 19.72 1.69 -0.51
C ALA A 119 19.80 1.75 1.03
N VAL A 120 20.52 0.78 1.60
CA VAL A 120 20.77 0.70 3.05
C VAL A 120 21.55 1.93 3.54
N ASN A 121 21.22 2.36 4.75
CA ASN A 121 21.93 3.38 5.51
C ASN A 121 22.15 2.86 6.94
N ASP A 122 23.42 2.68 7.33
CA ASP A 122 23.80 2.12 8.64
C ASP A 122 23.36 2.98 9.83
N THR A 123 23.07 4.27 9.57
CA THR A 123 22.51 5.19 10.58
C THR A 123 21.05 4.85 10.91
N TYR A 124 20.34 4.21 9.98
CA TYR A 124 18.91 3.88 10.08
C TYR A 124 18.68 2.40 9.78
N PRO A 125 19.17 1.47 10.63
CA PRO A 125 19.14 0.04 10.36
C PRO A 125 17.73 -0.56 10.24
N GLY A 126 16.70 0.13 10.76
CA GLY A 126 15.29 -0.26 10.61
C GLY A 126 14.65 0.15 9.27
N CYS A 127 15.34 0.97 8.46
CA CYS A 127 14.87 1.39 7.14
C CYS A 127 15.39 0.43 6.07
N VAL A 128 14.51 -0.43 5.56
CA VAL A 128 14.85 -1.46 4.58
C VAL A 128 14.58 -0.99 3.16
N VAL A 129 15.33 -1.51 2.19
CA VAL A 129 15.12 -1.25 0.76
C VAL A 129 13.70 -1.67 0.35
N GLY A 130 12.99 -0.80 -0.36
CA GLY A 130 11.58 -0.96 -0.71
C GLY A 130 10.59 -0.51 0.37
N GLY A 131 11.07 -0.09 1.55
CA GLY A 131 10.27 0.52 2.62
C GLY A 131 9.90 1.97 2.34
N PHE A 132 8.85 2.46 3.02
CA PHE A 132 8.32 3.82 2.85
C PHE A 132 8.75 4.76 3.97
N GLU A 133 8.96 6.03 3.61
CA GLU A 133 9.44 7.08 4.51
C GLU A 133 8.73 8.41 4.26
N ALA A 134 8.63 9.23 5.30
CA ALA A 134 8.04 10.57 5.25
C ALA A 134 9.06 11.68 4.97
N GLU A 135 10.34 11.34 4.83
CA GLU A 135 11.43 12.30 4.60
C GLU A 135 12.47 11.72 3.64
N ALA A 136 13.13 12.59 2.88
CA ALA A 136 14.21 12.20 2.00
C ALA A 136 15.46 11.78 2.78
N ASP A 137 16.15 10.76 2.26
CA ASP A 137 17.53 10.43 2.60
C ASP A 137 18.41 10.56 1.36
N SER A 138 19.34 11.51 1.40
CA SER A 138 20.10 11.92 0.22
C SER A 138 20.79 10.73 -0.46
N GLY A 139 20.46 10.48 -1.72
CA GLY A 139 21.00 9.36 -2.51
C GLY A 139 20.56 7.96 -2.08
N LYS A 140 19.66 7.85 -1.09
CA LYS A 140 19.19 6.57 -0.51
C LYS A 140 17.67 6.38 -0.58
N THR A 141 16.94 7.41 -1.00
CA THR A 141 15.50 7.36 -1.23
C THR A 141 15.11 7.96 -2.57
N GLN A 142 13.99 7.50 -3.12
CA GLN A 142 13.34 8.08 -4.29
C GLN A 142 11.97 8.67 -3.92
N LEU A 143 11.69 9.89 -4.36
CA LEU A 143 10.38 10.54 -4.20
C LEU A 143 9.34 9.88 -5.12
N LEU A 144 8.17 9.56 -4.59
CA LEU A 144 7.03 9.05 -5.34
C LEU A 144 6.05 10.21 -5.66
N GLY A 145 6.23 10.84 -6.82
CA GLY A 145 5.43 12.02 -7.21
C GLY A 145 3.94 11.75 -7.45
N ASN A 146 3.52 10.50 -7.58
CA ASN A 146 2.12 10.08 -7.72
C ASN A 146 1.50 9.55 -6.42
N CYS A 147 2.18 9.71 -5.28
CA CYS A 147 1.73 9.22 -3.98
C CYS A 147 1.77 10.34 -2.94
N GLN A 148 0.89 10.24 -1.95
CA GLN A 148 0.91 11.10 -0.76
C GLN A 148 0.51 10.30 0.48
N TRP A 149 0.92 10.76 1.66
CA TRP A 149 0.40 10.25 2.92
C TRP A 149 -1.04 10.73 3.15
N GLY A 150 -1.92 9.82 3.57
CA GLY A 150 -3.33 10.08 3.89
C GLY A 150 -3.54 10.56 5.33
N GLY A 151 -2.51 10.51 6.18
CA GLY A 151 -2.59 10.95 7.56
C GLY A 151 -1.37 10.53 8.39
N SER A 152 -1.46 10.75 9.70
CA SER A 152 -0.45 10.31 10.65
C SER A 152 -0.44 8.79 10.81
N ALA A 153 0.69 8.26 11.25
CA ALA A 153 0.79 6.85 11.61
C ALA A 153 0.07 6.54 12.94
N ASP A 154 -0.39 5.30 13.08
CA ASP A 154 -0.85 4.75 14.35
C ASP A 154 0.32 4.38 15.30
N ALA A 155 0.00 3.76 16.44
CA ALA A 155 0.99 3.37 17.45
C ALA A 155 2.01 2.33 16.96
N ASP A 156 1.68 1.56 15.91
CA ASP A 156 2.54 0.54 15.31
C ASP A 156 3.38 1.10 14.13
N GLY A 157 3.24 2.39 13.83
CA GLY A 157 3.94 3.06 12.74
C GLY A 157 3.28 2.82 11.37
N VAL A 158 2.04 2.37 11.32
CA VAL A 158 1.28 2.15 10.08
C VAL A 158 0.50 3.41 9.73
N ALA A 159 0.65 3.88 8.48
CA ALA A 159 -0.04 5.05 7.95
C ALA A 159 -0.71 4.72 6.62
N GLU A 160 -1.71 5.51 6.25
CA GLU A 160 -2.34 5.42 4.93
C GLU A 160 -1.43 6.06 3.86
N LEU A 161 -1.09 5.30 2.83
CA LEU A 161 -0.48 5.79 1.60
C LEU A 161 -1.56 5.84 0.52
N VAL A 162 -1.72 7.00 -0.11
CA VAL A 162 -2.68 7.25 -1.18
C VAL A 162 -1.94 7.32 -2.51
N ILE A 163 -2.20 6.35 -3.40
CA ILE A 163 -1.71 6.36 -4.77
C ILE A 163 -2.72 7.10 -5.64
N LEU A 164 -2.34 8.29 -6.11
CA LEU A 164 -3.23 9.22 -6.81
C LEU A 164 -3.53 8.76 -8.24
N THR A 165 -2.49 8.32 -8.95
CA THR A 165 -2.57 7.89 -10.35
C THR A 165 -1.75 6.62 -10.57
N ARG A 166 -2.23 5.76 -11.49
CA ARG A 166 -1.48 4.61 -11.96
C ARG A 166 -0.25 5.08 -12.73
N ALA A 167 0.87 4.40 -12.52
CA ALA A 167 2.11 4.63 -13.25
C ALA A 167 2.69 3.29 -13.71
N ASN A 168 3.49 3.32 -14.79
CA ASN A 168 4.33 2.19 -15.23
C ASN A 168 3.55 0.86 -15.41
N VAL A 169 2.41 0.92 -16.08
CA VAL A 169 1.44 -0.20 -16.27
C VAL A 169 1.80 -1.17 -17.39
#